data_AF-A0A5K1CS22-F1
#
_entry.id   AF-A0A5K1CS22-F1
#
_cell.length_a   1.000
_cell.length_b   1.000
_cell.length_c   1.000
_cell.angle_alpha   90.00
_cell.angle_beta   90.00
_cell.angle_gamma   90.00
#
_symmetry.space_group_name_H-M   'P 1'
#
loop_
_entity.id
_entity.type
_entity.pdbx_description
1 polymer ?
#
loop_
_entity_poly.entity_id
_entity_poly.type
_entity_poly.pdbx_seq_one_letter_code
_entity_poly.pdbx_strand_id
1 'polypeptide(L)' 'AFMAAWKAACSSTGTGTLTVPQGKTFLVGPSAFHGPCTASTIHVQ' A
#
# COMPACT_ATOMS: atom_id res chain seq x y z
N ALA A 1 -10.20 3.24 -0.29
CA ALA A 1 -9.25 3.53 0.82
C ALA A 1 -7.96 2.74 0.68
N PHE A 2 -7.98 1.40 0.73
CA PHE A 2 -6.77 0.58 0.64
C PHE A 2 -5.92 0.84 -0.63
N MET A 3 -6.55 0.90 -1.81
CA MET A 3 -5.85 1.26 -3.05
C MET A 3 -5.28 2.68 -3.08
N ALA A 4 -5.86 3.62 -2.33
CA ALA A 4 -5.29 4.96 -2.22
C ALA A 4 -4.02 4.93 -1.35
N ALA A 5 -4.04 4.20 -0.24
CA ALA A 5 -2.86 3.96 0.59
C ALA A 5 -1.75 3.23 -0.21
N TRP A 6 -2.12 2.23 -1.01
CA TRP A 6 -1.18 1.58 -1.93
C TRP A 6 -0.56 2.56 -2.93
N LYS A 7 -1.36 3.37 -3.63
CA LYS A 7 -0.84 4.35 -4.58
C LYS A 7 0.11 5.33 -3.91
N ALA A 8 -0.23 5.82 -2.71
CA ALA A 8 0.64 6.71 -1.94
C ALA A 8 1.98 6.04 -1.57
N ALA A 9 1.94 4.79 -1.10
CA ALA A 9 3.15 4.04 -0.78
C ALA A 9 4.00 3.75 -2.05
N CYS A 10 3.36 3.34 -3.14
CA CYS A 10 3.98 3.06 -4.45
C CYS A 10 4.63 4.32 -5.07
N SER A 11 4.03 5.49 -4.88
CA SER A 11 4.54 6.79 -5.34
C SER A 11 5.54 7.45 -4.39
N SER A 12 5.88 6.81 -3.27
CA SER A 12 6.93 7.31 -2.37
C SER A 12 8.33 7.11 -2.99
N THR A 13 9.31 7.87 -2.52
CA THR A 13 10.71 7.68 -2.88
C THR A 13 11.41 6.90 -1.78
N GLY A 14 12.10 5.82 -2.12
CA GLY A 14 12.70 4.92 -1.15
C GLY A 14 11.72 3.87 -0.63
N THR A 15 11.47 3.83 0.68
CA THR A 15 10.59 2.83 1.30
C THR A 15 9.19 3.39 1.56
N GLY A 16 8.19 2.84 0.88
CA GLY A 16 6.78 3.13 1.14
C GLY A 16 6.21 2.16 2.17
N THR A 17 5.63 2.66 3.26
CA THR A 17 5.02 1.82 4.28
C THR A 17 3.50 1.88 4.20
N LEU A 18 2.87 0.71 4.17
CA LEU A 18 1.44 0.49 4.13
C LEU A 18 1.01 -0.09 5.49
N THR A 19 0.43 0.74 6.34
CA THR A 19 0.01 0.32 7.69
C THR A 19 -1.43 -0.18 7.68
N VAL A 20 -1.62 -1.41 8.13
CA VAL A 20 -2.90 -2.05 8.40
C VAL A 20 -3.08 -2.09 9.92
N PRO A 21 -3.97 -1.26 10.50
CA PRO A 21 -4.14 -1.19 11.94
C PRO A 21 -4.44 -2.56 12.56
N GLN A 22 -3.65 -2.94 13.55
CA GLN A 22 -3.85 -4.18 14.30
C GLN A 22 -5.21 -4.17 15.01
N GLY A 23 -5.79 -5.36 15.20
CA GLY A 23 -7.08 -5.53 15.88
C GLY A 23 -8.30 -5.10 15.06
N LYS A 24 -8.11 -4.76 13.77
CA LYS A 24 -9.20 -4.43 12.85
C LYS A 24 -9.19 -5.36 11.65
N THR A 25 -10.39 -5.68 11.16
CA THR A 25 -10.60 -6.42 9.92
C THR A 25 -11.18 -5.48 8.88
N PHE A 26 -10.58 -5.45 7.70
CA PHE A 26 -11.03 -4.61 6.59
C PHE A 26 -11.48 -5.51 5.44
N LEU A 27 -12.69 -5.29 4.94
CA LEU A 27 -13.13 -5.94 3.71
C LEU A 27 -12.43 -5.25 2.53
N VAL A 28 -11.61 -5.99 1.81
CA VAL A 28 -10.94 -5.50 0.60
C VAL A 28 -11.55 -6.21 -0.60
N GLY A 29 -12.07 -5.44 -1.55
CA GLY A 29 -12.54 -5.97 -2.83
C GLY A 29 -11.37 -6.46 -3.70
N PRO A 30 -11.68 -7.03 -4.88
CA PRO A 30 -10.66 -7.39 -5.86
C PRO A 30 -9.77 -6.18 -6.13
N SER A 31 -8.48 -6.32 -5.85
CA SER A 31 -7.51 -5.25 -6.01
C SER A 31 -6.29 -5.77 -6.73
N ALA A 32 -5.88 -5.02 -7.75
CA ALA A 32 -4.71 -5.30 -8.54
C ALA A 32 -3.68 -4.21 -8.31
N PHE A 33 -2.46 -4.62 -8.00
CA PHE A 33 -1.35 -3.72 -7.70
C PHE A 33 -0.56 -3.45 -8.97
N HIS A 34 -0.94 -2.39 -9.69
CA HIS A 34 -0.29 -2.01 -10.94
C HIS A 34 0.82 -0.99 -10.68
N GLY A 35 1.96 -1.17 -11.38
CA GLY A 35 3.05 -0.19 -11.46
C GLY A 35 2.92 0.74 -12.67
N PRO A 36 3.90 1.65 -12.88
CA PRO A 36 5.22 1.70 -12.24
C PRO A 36 5.20 2.35 -10.84
N CYS A 37 5.94 1.75 -9.89
CA CYS A 37 6.18 2.33 -8.57
C CYS A 37 7.55 3.01 -8.54
N THR A 38 7.62 4.16 -7.87
CA THR A 38 8.87 4.88 -7.60
C THR A 38 9.54 4.41 -6.31
N ALA A 39 8.76 3.80 -5.42
CA ALA A 39 9.30 3.19 -4.21
C ALA A 39 10.20 2.01 -4.58
N SER A 40 11.40 1.97 -4.00
CA SER A 40 12.32 0.84 -4.13
C SER A 40 11.87 -0.37 -3.31
N THR A 41 11.17 -0.12 -2.20
CA THR A 41 10.68 -1.15 -1.28
C THR A 41 9.29 -0.76 -0.78
N ILE A 42 8.37 -1.73 -0.68
CA ILE A 42 7.08 -1.55 -0.01
C ILE A 42 7.04 -2.42 1.23
N HIS A 43 6.90 -1.81 2.40
CA HIS A 43 6.66 -2.51 3.65
C HIS A 43 5.16 -2.52 3.97
N VAL A 44 4.66 -3.66 4.43
CA VAL A 44 3.29 -3.80 4.93
C VAL A 44 3.40 -4.18 6.40
N GLN A 45 2.76 -3.40 7.27
CA GLN A 45 2.79 -3.58 8.73
C GLN A 45 1.38 -3.68 9.29
#